data_AF-A0A1I6NW98-F1
#
_entry.id   AF-A0A1I6NW98-F1
#
_cell.length_a   1.000
_cell.length_b   1.000
_cell.length_c   1.000
_cell.angle_alpha   90.00
_cell.angle_beta   90.00
_cell.angle_gamma   90.00
#
_symmetry.space_group_name_H-M   'P 1'
#
loop_
_entity.id
_entity.type
_entity.pdbx_description
1 polymer ?
#
loop_
_entity_poly.entity_id
_entity_poly.type
_entity_poly.pdbx_seq_one_letter_code
_entity_poly.pdbx_strand_id
1 'polypeptide(L)'
;MRPPVAAVAVLVLAACSPEPEAPVESPLTPEPAPTLAGVDLSRPVRLLGTEPFWGIDLTGGEVVYSGVDRPEQRGPQPKPTIQGTVATLETTTTAGTPIAITLTATECSDGMSDRTYPLTALVKVGEESLMGCAASTAAIMSAGESGPVVEQSAAQPAA
;
A
#
# COMPACT_ATOMS: atom_id res chain seq x y z
N MET A 1 -24.42 -83.09 -28.49
CA MET A 1 -23.48 -83.04 -29.64
C MET A 1 -23.03 -81.59 -29.79
N ARG A 2 -21.75 -81.27 -29.60
CA ARG A 2 -21.17 -79.94 -29.94
C ARG A 2 -20.67 -80.01 -31.39
N PRO A 3 -20.80 -78.92 -32.19
CA PRO A 3 -19.60 -78.18 -32.62
C PRO A 3 -19.91 -76.64 -32.82
N PRO A 4 -19.04 -75.79 -33.42
CA PRO A 4 -18.47 -74.62 -32.73
C PRO A 4 -18.45 -73.32 -33.59
N VAL A 5 -17.69 -72.28 -33.16
CA VAL A 5 -17.10 -71.18 -33.99
C VAL A 5 -18.12 -70.11 -34.48
N ALA A 6 -17.90 -68.79 -34.58
CA ALA A 6 -16.80 -67.83 -34.39
C ALA A 6 -17.41 -66.44 -34.08
N ALA A 7 -16.55 -65.56 -33.56
CA ALA A 7 -16.75 -64.15 -33.24
C ALA A 7 -17.26 -63.26 -34.39
N VAL A 8 -18.03 -62.22 -34.06
CA VAL A 8 -17.98 -60.89 -34.73
C VAL A 8 -18.30 -59.80 -33.70
N ALA A 9 -17.43 -58.78 -33.66
CA ALA A 9 -17.47 -57.60 -32.83
C ALA A 9 -18.63 -56.64 -33.21
N VAL A 10 -19.23 -55.96 -32.22
CA VAL A 10 -20.04 -54.76 -32.47
C VAL A 10 -19.41 -53.57 -31.74
N LEU A 11 -19.24 -52.52 -32.54
CA LEU A 11 -18.53 -51.29 -32.29
C LEU A 11 -19.01 -50.55 -31.03
N VAL A 12 -18.04 -50.18 -30.19
CA VAL A 12 -18.17 -49.08 -29.23
C VAL A 12 -17.50 -47.88 -29.89
N LEU A 13 -18.28 -46.87 -30.28
CA LEU A 13 -17.74 -45.52 -30.48
C LEU A 13 -18.64 -44.53 -29.75
N ALA A 14 -18.02 -43.95 -28.73
CA ALA A 14 -18.54 -42.94 -27.83
C ALA A 14 -18.94 -41.67 -28.61
N ALA A 15 -20.09 -41.12 -28.22
CA ALA A 15 -20.55 -39.81 -28.66
C ALA A 15 -19.68 -38.71 -28.03
N CYS A 16 -18.90 -38.01 -28.86
CA CYS A 16 -18.28 -36.74 -28.47
C CYS A 16 -19.25 -35.61 -28.81
N SER A 17 -19.93 -35.05 -27.80
CA SER A 17 -20.53 -33.73 -27.88
C SER A 17 -19.49 -32.68 -27.47
N PRO A 18 -19.29 -31.59 -28.22
CA PRO A 18 -18.50 -30.46 -27.74
C PRO A 18 -19.27 -29.71 -26.65
N GLU A 19 -18.64 -29.58 -25.49
CA GLU A 19 -19.13 -28.82 -24.34
C GLU A 19 -19.01 -27.31 -24.65
N PRO A 20 -20.02 -26.49 -24.32
CA PRO A 20 -19.93 -25.05 -24.55
C PRO A 20 -18.83 -24.47 -23.66
N GLU A 21 -17.77 -23.96 -24.29
CA GLU A 21 -16.69 -23.23 -23.64
C GLU A 21 -17.27 -22.14 -22.74
N ALA A 22 -17.06 -22.29 -21.43
CA ALA A 22 -17.33 -21.25 -20.46
C ALA A 22 -16.57 -19.98 -20.89
N PRO A 23 -17.17 -18.79 -20.75
CA PRO A 23 -16.49 -17.54 -21.05
C PRO A 23 -15.15 -17.50 -20.31
N VAL A 24 -14.07 -17.41 -21.08
CA VAL A 24 -12.72 -17.30 -20.54
C VAL A 24 -12.67 -16.02 -19.71
N GLU A 25 -12.66 -16.19 -18.40
CA GLU A 25 -12.48 -15.12 -17.43
C GLU A 25 -11.13 -14.47 -17.76
N SER A 26 -11.20 -13.22 -18.25
CA SER A 26 -10.01 -12.49 -18.69
C SER A 26 -9.06 -12.34 -17.49
N PRO A 27 -7.76 -12.62 -17.64
CA PRO A 27 -6.82 -12.48 -16.54
C PRO A 27 -6.83 -11.02 -16.06
N LEU A 28 -7.19 -10.82 -14.79
CA LEU A 28 -7.14 -9.54 -14.10
C LEU A 28 -5.68 -9.05 -14.18
N THR A 29 -5.42 -8.07 -15.03
CA THR A 29 -4.14 -7.37 -15.02
C THR A 29 -4.02 -6.69 -13.66
N PRO A 30 -2.95 -6.93 -12.88
CA PRO A 30 -2.82 -6.31 -11.57
C PRO A 30 -2.85 -4.79 -11.72
N GLU A 31 -3.70 -4.11 -10.94
CA GLU A 31 -3.73 -2.65 -10.90
C GLU A 31 -2.34 -2.11 -10.55
N PRO A 32 -1.87 -1.03 -11.19
CA PRO A 32 -0.61 -0.40 -10.85
C PRO A 32 -0.62 0.06 -9.39
N ALA A 33 0.51 -0.11 -8.70
CA ALA A 33 0.65 0.29 -7.30
C ALA A 33 0.38 1.80 -7.12
N PRO A 34 -0.32 2.21 -6.05
CA PRO A 34 -0.62 3.62 -5.77
C PRO A 34 0.67 4.34 -5.34
N THR A 35 1.38 4.92 -6.30
CA THR A 35 2.68 5.56 -6.05
C THR A 35 2.57 7.08 -6.05
N LEU A 36 3.30 7.74 -5.14
CA LEU A 36 3.39 9.20 -5.03
C LEU A 36 4.84 9.61 -4.77
N ALA A 37 5.45 10.39 -5.67
CA ALA A 37 6.86 10.80 -5.60
C ALA A 37 7.85 9.63 -5.40
N GLY A 38 7.56 8.46 -5.96
CA GLY A 38 8.37 7.24 -5.78
C GLY A 38 8.05 6.43 -4.52
N VAL A 39 7.17 6.91 -3.64
CA VAL A 39 6.69 6.17 -2.46
C VAL A 39 5.49 5.31 -2.87
N ASP A 40 5.57 4.01 -2.63
CA ASP A 40 4.46 3.07 -2.81
C ASP A 40 3.52 3.11 -1.58
N LEU A 41 2.33 3.71 -1.74
CA LEU A 41 1.34 3.86 -0.66
C LEU A 41 0.59 2.55 -0.32
N SER A 42 0.86 1.45 -1.03
CA SER A 42 0.40 0.11 -0.63
C SER A 42 1.34 -0.58 0.36
N ARG A 43 2.54 -0.02 0.57
CA ARG A 43 3.52 -0.46 1.56
C ARG A 43 3.42 0.39 2.83
N PRO A 44 4.10 -0.01 3.92
CA PRO A 44 4.16 0.81 5.10
C PRO A 44 4.78 2.19 4.84
N VAL A 45 4.06 3.24 5.23
CA VAL A 45 4.47 4.65 5.11
C VAL A 45 4.38 5.28 6.48
N ARG A 46 5.38 6.08 6.85
CA ARG A 46 5.37 6.84 8.09
C ARG A 46 5.35 8.34 7.82
N LEU A 47 4.43 9.01 8.50
CA LEU A 47 4.33 10.46 8.58
C LEU A 47 4.86 10.87 9.95
N LEU A 48 5.59 11.98 10.01
CA LEU A 48 6.15 12.49 11.26
C LEU A 48 6.21 14.01 11.27
N GLY A 49 6.00 14.59 12.45
CA GLY A 49 6.28 15.99 12.73
C GLY A 49 7.18 16.12 13.96
N THR A 50 8.00 17.16 13.95
CA THR A 50 8.97 17.44 15.01
C THR A 50 8.42 18.45 16.02
N GLU A 51 7.64 19.44 15.59
CA GLU A 51 6.99 20.38 16.50
C GLU A 51 5.53 20.68 16.08
N PRO A 52 4.52 20.15 16.80
CA PRO A 52 4.65 19.20 17.91
C PRO A 52 5.20 17.83 17.47
N PHE A 53 5.67 17.00 18.42
CA PHE A 53 6.16 15.65 18.15
C PHE A 53 5.01 14.66 17.97
N TRP A 54 4.76 14.24 16.73
CA TRP A 54 3.71 13.29 16.40
C TRP A 54 4.15 12.33 15.28
N GLY A 55 3.45 11.22 15.15
CA GLY A 55 3.63 10.29 14.04
C GLY A 55 2.33 9.60 13.65
N ILE A 56 2.24 9.24 12.37
CA ILE A 56 1.25 8.30 11.85
C ILE A 56 1.98 7.18 11.09
N ASP A 57 1.74 5.94 11.47
CA ASP A 57 2.13 4.78 10.69
C ASP A 57 0.92 4.27 9.89
N LEU A 58 1.06 4.29 8.56
CA LEU A 58 0.18 3.60 7.62
C LEU A 58 0.76 2.21 7.42
N THR A 59 0.15 1.17 7.98
CA THR A 59 0.68 -0.19 7.97
C THR A 59 0.24 -1.03 6.75
N GLY A 60 -0.67 -0.49 5.94
CA GLY A 60 -1.35 -1.19 4.84
C GLY A 60 -2.74 -1.71 5.22
N GLY A 61 -3.07 -1.77 6.51
CA GLY A 61 -4.40 -2.15 7.01
C GLY A 61 -4.90 -1.31 8.18
N GLU A 62 -3.99 -0.63 8.89
CA GLU A 62 -4.29 0.20 10.05
C GLU A 62 -3.52 1.52 10.00
N VAL A 63 -4.19 2.60 10.41
CA VAL A 63 -3.61 3.89 10.75
C VAL A 63 -3.32 3.90 12.24
N VAL A 64 -2.05 4.07 12.62
CA VAL A 64 -1.63 4.21 14.02
C VAL A 64 -1.13 5.62 14.24
N TYR A 65 -1.89 6.42 14.98
CA TYR A 65 -1.52 7.77 15.39
C TYR A 65 -0.91 7.75 16.79
N SER A 66 0.23 8.41 17.00
CA SER A 66 0.90 8.47 18.30
C SER A 66 1.75 9.74 18.44
N GLY A 67 2.20 10.04 19.66
CA GLY A 67 3.16 11.11 19.93
C GLY A 67 3.64 11.07 21.38
N VAL A 68 4.59 11.94 21.72
CA VAL A 68 5.17 11.97 23.08
C VAL A 68 4.18 12.53 24.10
N ASP A 69 3.35 13.48 23.67
CA ASP A 69 2.41 14.26 24.47
C ASP A 69 0.95 13.81 24.31
N ARG A 70 0.71 12.72 23.58
CA ARG A 70 -0.63 12.28 23.19
C ARG A 70 -0.73 10.75 23.17
N PRO A 71 -1.89 10.19 23.57
CA PRO A 71 -2.07 8.74 23.58
C PRO A 71 -2.09 8.19 22.16
N GLU A 72 -1.65 6.94 22.01
CA GLU A 72 -1.81 6.20 20.77
C GLU A 72 -3.30 5.99 20.45
N GLN A 73 -3.66 6.18 19.18
CA GLN A 73 -4.99 5.88 18.65
C GLN A 73 -4.86 5.10 17.35
N ARG A 74 -5.76 4.15 17.12
CA ARG A 74 -5.75 3.25 15.96
C ARG A 74 -7.06 3.32 15.19
N GLY A 75 -7.02 3.13 13.89
CA GLY A 75 -8.21 3.02 13.04
C GLY A 75 -7.93 2.27 11.74
N PRO A 76 -8.95 1.80 11.00
CA PRO A 76 -8.74 1.10 9.74
C PRO A 76 -8.06 2.02 8.72
N GLN A 77 -7.15 1.48 7.90
CA GLN A 77 -6.55 2.22 6.80
C GLN A 77 -7.39 2.06 5.51
N PRO A 78 -7.98 3.14 4.98
CA PRO A 78 -8.65 3.07 3.68
C PRO A 78 -7.62 2.99 2.55
N LYS A 79 -8.08 2.64 1.35
CA LYS A 79 -7.27 2.81 0.14
C LYS A 79 -7.02 4.31 -0.10
N PRO A 80 -5.78 4.72 -0.40
CA PRO A 80 -5.49 6.10 -0.73
C PRO A 80 -6.14 6.50 -2.06
N THR A 81 -6.68 7.72 -2.11
CA THR A 81 -7.13 8.33 -3.37
C THR A 81 -6.02 9.24 -3.88
N ILE A 82 -5.52 8.98 -5.09
CA ILE A 82 -4.45 9.80 -5.69
C ILE A 82 -5.05 10.68 -6.80
N GLN A 83 -4.75 11.98 -6.75
CA GLN A 83 -5.12 12.97 -7.75
C GLN A 83 -3.91 13.84 -8.08
N GLY A 84 -3.27 13.56 -9.22
CA GLY A 84 -2.03 14.24 -9.61
C GLY A 84 -0.92 14.02 -8.59
N THR A 85 -0.45 15.12 -7.98
CA THR A 85 0.63 15.14 -6.99
C THR A 85 0.15 15.05 -5.54
N VAL A 86 -1.13 14.73 -5.33
CA VAL A 86 -1.76 14.66 -3.99
C VAL A 86 -2.37 13.28 -3.77
N ALA A 87 -2.18 12.73 -2.56
CA ALA A 87 -2.92 11.56 -2.08
C ALA A 87 -3.69 11.89 -0.81
N THR A 88 -4.90 11.37 -0.68
CA THR A 88 -5.75 11.57 0.50
C THR A 88 -6.24 10.26 1.11
N LEU A 89 -6.33 10.23 2.44
CA LEU A 89 -6.89 9.14 3.23
C LEU A 89 -7.72 9.73 4.37
N GLU A 90 -8.90 9.18 4.63
CA GLU A 90 -9.75 9.59 5.76
C GLU A 90 -10.19 8.37 6.56
N THR A 91 -10.05 8.43 7.88
CA THR A 91 -10.46 7.36 8.78
C THR A 91 -10.98 7.93 10.09
N THR A 92 -11.59 7.07 10.90
CA THR A 92 -11.97 7.38 12.27
C THR A 92 -11.34 6.33 13.18
N THR A 93 -10.66 6.77 14.23
CA THR A 93 -10.04 5.85 15.18
C THR A 93 -11.10 5.07 15.96
N THR A 94 -10.72 3.96 16.59
CA THR A 94 -11.57 3.20 17.50
C THR A 94 -12.07 4.05 18.68
N ALA A 95 -11.35 5.12 19.02
CA ALA A 95 -11.76 6.10 20.03
C ALA A 95 -12.77 7.14 19.50
N GLY A 96 -13.14 7.09 18.22
CA GLY A 96 -14.08 8.03 17.59
C GLY A 96 -13.45 9.31 17.05
N THR A 97 -12.11 9.42 17.02
CA THR A 97 -11.41 10.61 16.53
C THR A 97 -11.28 10.56 15.01
N PRO A 98 -11.78 11.56 14.26
CA PRO A 98 -11.57 11.62 12.82
C PRO A 98 -10.12 11.99 12.50
N ILE A 99 -9.53 11.32 11.52
CA ILE A 99 -8.19 11.58 10.99
C ILE A 99 -8.31 11.75 9.47
N ALA A 100 -7.94 12.92 8.97
CA ALA A 100 -7.80 13.20 7.54
C ALA A 100 -6.33 13.44 7.21
N ILE A 101 -5.81 12.72 6.22
CA ILE A 101 -4.40 12.76 5.81
C ILE A 101 -4.35 13.25 4.37
N THR A 102 -3.54 14.27 4.12
CA THR A 102 -3.19 14.74 2.78
C THR A 102 -1.67 14.65 2.63
N LEU A 103 -1.22 13.87 1.65
CA LEU A 103 0.17 13.77 1.25
C LEU A 103 0.36 14.51 -0.07
N THR A 104 1.39 15.34 -0.15
CA THR A 104 1.75 16.05 -1.38
C THR A 104 3.16 15.65 -1.81
N ALA A 105 3.36 15.42 -3.11
CA ALA A 105 4.66 15.16 -3.74
C ALA A 105 5.54 16.44 -3.76
N THR A 106 5.92 16.89 -2.58
CA THR A 106 6.75 18.07 -2.33
C THR A 106 7.78 17.70 -1.28
N GLU A 107 9.06 18.01 -1.57
CA GLU A 107 10.15 17.77 -0.63
C GLU A 107 9.91 18.47 0.71
N CYS A 108 10.22 17.77 1.79
CA CYS A 108 9.98 18.21 3.15
C CYS A 108 11.23 18.00 4.00
N SER A 109 11.60 19.01 4.78
CA SER A 109 12.62 18.88 5.84
C SER A 109 11.92 18.76 7.18
N ASP A 110 12.39 17.86 8.04
CA ASP A 110 11.86 17.72 9.40
C ASP A 110 12.36 18.82 10.36
N GLY A 111 13.22 19.73 9.89
CA GLY A 111 13.68 20.91 10.61
C GLY A 111 14.64 20.64 11.77
N MET A 112 14.88 19.37 12.12
CA MET A 112 15.82 18.97 13.18
C MET A 112 17.03 18.22 12.65
N SER A 113 16.91 17.62 11.48
CA SER A 113 18.00 16.95 10.78
C SER A 113 18.18 17.53 9.39
N ASP A 114 19.29 17.19 8.74
CA ASP A 114 19.52 17.51 7.32
C ASP A 114 18.83 16.49 6.40
N ARG A 115 17.79 15.80 6.88
CA ARG A 115 17.02 14.83 6.08
C ARG A 115 16.01 15.52 5.20
N THR A 116 15.91 15.06 3.96
CA THR A 116 14.91 15.51 2.99
C THR A 116 13.99 14.36 2.61
N TYR A 117 12.70 14.50 2.91
CA TYR A 117 11.67 13.50 2.65
C TYR A 117 10.94 13.85 1.34
N PRO A 118 10.48 12.86 0.56
CA PRO A 118 9.84 13.08 -0.74
C PRO A 118 8.42 13.64 -0.64
N LEU A 119 7.77 13.53 0.54
CA LEU A 119 6.39 13.93 0.74
C LEU A 119 6.24 14.91 1.89
N THR A 120 5.36 15.90 1.68
CA THR A 120 4.82 16.77 2.73
C THR A 120 3.48 16.21 3.20
N ALA A 121 3.30 16.12 4.52
CA ALA A 121 2.07 15.64 5.15
C ALA A 121 1.33 16.79 5.83
N LEU A 122 0.04 16.91 5.50
CA LEU A 122 -0.94 17.68 6.26
C LEU A 122 -1.95 16.71 6.86
N VAL A 123 -2.03 16.67 8.19
CA VAL A 123 -2.89 15.75 8.92
C VAL A 123 -3.84 16.56 9.79
N LYS A 124 -5.13 16.28 9.70
CA LYS A 124 -6.14 16.81 10.62
C LYS A 124 -6.58 15.69 11.56
N VAL A 125 -6.40 15.88 12.87
CA VAL A 125 -6.83 14.96 13.92
C VAL A 125 -7.87 15.66 14.78
N GLY A 126 -9.14 15.29 14.65
CA GLY A 126 -10.23 16.08 15.23
C GLY A 126 -10.24 17.51 14.70
N GLU A 127 -9.95 18.47 15.57
CA GLU A 127 -9.84 19.90 15.24
C GLU A 127 -8.40 20.37 15.03
N GLU A 128 -7.40 19.57 15.41
CA GLU A 128 -5.99 19.92 15.32
C GLU A 128 -5.47 19.70 13.89
N SER A 129 -4.68 20.64 13.37
CA SER A 129 -3.99 20.52 12.09
C SER A 129 -2.49 20.42 12.33
N LEU A 130 -1.89 19.39 11.77
CA LEU A 130 -0.51 18.99 11.95
C LEU A 130 0.20 18.97 10.60
N MET A 131 1.38 19.58 10.54
CA MET A 131 2.26 19.52 9.37
C MET A 131 3.47 18.66 9.68
N GLY A 132 3.95 17.93 8.68
CA GLY A 132 5.08 17.03 8.82
C GLY A 132 5.60 16.51 7.50
N CYS A 133 6.54 15.59 7.57
CA CYS A 133 7.13 14.92 6.42
C CYS A 133 6.69 13.47 6.35
N ALA A 134 6.78 12.86 5.17
CA ALA A 134 6.49 11.43 5.00
C ALA A 134 7.39 10.74 3.99
N ALA A 135 7.62 9.46 4.22
CA ALA A 135 8.31 8.55 3.32
C ALA A 135 7.88 7.10 3.63
N SER A 136 8.30 6.15 2.81
CA SER A 136 8.13 4.74 3.19
C SER A 136 8.88 4.46 4.50
N THR A 137 8.32 3.58 5.31
CA THR A 137 8.96 3.20 6.58
C THR A 137 10.35 2.60 6.32
N ALA A 138 10.52 1.85 5.22
CA ALA A 138 11.79 1.27 4.82
C ALA A 138 12.84 2.33 4.46
N ALA A 139 12.47 3.38 3.70
CA ALA A 139 13.35 4.50 3.38
C ALA A 139 13.78 5.23 4.66
N ILE A 140 12.86 5.44 5.60
CA ILE A 140 13.16 6.12 6.87
C ILE A 140 14.19 5.34 7.69
N MET A 141 14.07 4.02 7.74
CA MET A 141 14.95 3.13 8.51
C MET A 141 16.33 2.92 7.89
N SER A 142 16.45 3.07 6.57
CA SER A 142 17.72 2.87 5.84
C SER A 142 18.48 4.17 5.56
N ALA A 143 17.81 5.32 5.64
CA ALA A 143 18.45 6.62 5.52
C ALA A 143 19.37 6.91 6.72
N GLY A 144 20.47 7.60 6.45
CA GLY A 144 21.34 8.13 7.50
C GLY A 144 20.72 9.31 8.26
N GLU A 145 21.50 9.91 9.14
CA GLU A 145 21.09 11.08 9.94
C GLU A 145 20.91 12.37 9.10
N SER A 146 21.34 12.34 7.84
CA SER A 146 21.28 13.45 6.88
C SER A 146 20.99 12.91 5.46
N GLY A 147 20.52 13.79 4.57
CA GLY A 147 20.35 13.49 3.15
C GLY A 147 18.95 13.00 2.75
N PRO A 148 18.77 12.55 1.50
CA PRO A 148 17.46 12.15 0.99
C PRO A 148 16.95 10.85 1.62
N VAL A 149 15.67 10.85 2.00
CA VAL A 149 14.94 9.70 2.55
C VAL A 149 14.14 9.03 1.43
N VAL A 150 14.82 8.25 0.59
CA VAL A 150 14.25 7.59 -0.58
C VAL A 150 14.44 6.08 -0.50
N GLU A 151 13.58 5.32 -1.20
CA GLU A 151 13.77 3.89 -1.38
C GLU A 151 15.18 3.60 -1.95
N GLN A 152 16.01 2.89 -1.19
CA GLN A 152 17.26 2.38 -1.76
C GLN A 152 16.91 1.24 -2.72
N SER A 153 17.09 1.48 -4.01
CA SER A 153 17.12 0.39 -4.98
C SER A 153 18.31 -0.52 -4.63
N ALA A 154 18.13 -1.83 -4.65
CA ALA A 154 19.08 -2.85 -4.17
C ALA A 154 20.45 -2.90 -4.90
N ALA A 155 20.87 -1.84 -5.59
CA ALA A 155 22.02 -1.79 -6.47
C ALA A 155 23.02 -0.64 -6.21
N GLN A 156 22.85 0.20 -5.17
CA GLN A 156 23.83 1.25 -4.87
C GLN A 156 24.68 0.91 -3.65
N PRO A 157 25.93 0.44 -3.82
CA PRO A 157 26.88 0.38 -2.72
C PRO A 157 27.27 1.81 -2.31
N ALA A 158 27.40 2.02 -1.01
CA ALA A 158 28.01 3.23 -0.45
C ALA A 158 29.43 3.40 -1.05
N ALA A 159 29.72 4.61 -1.52
CA ALA A 159 31.03 5.00 -2.04
C ALA A 159 32.03 5.25 -0.90
#